data_AF-A0A430V2L2-F1
#
_entry.id   AF-A0A430V2L2-F1
#
_cell.length_a   1.000
_cell.length_b   1.000
_cell.length_c   1.000
_cell.angle_alpha   90.00
_cell.angle_beta   90.00
_cell.angle_gamma   90.00
#
_symmetry.space_group_name_H-M   'P 1'
#
loop_
_entity.id
_entity.type
_entity.pdbx_description
1 polymer ?
#
loop_
_entity_poly.entity_id
_entity_poly.type
_entity_poly.pdbx_seq_one_letter_code
_entity_poly.pdbx_strand_id
1 'polypeptide(L)' 'MDPSERLLLAALELLAERGYRGATTKEIARRVGVNEVTLFRRFGSKEALLRAALSRFIPAGFLERLPRRRLPWRRA' A
#
# COMPACT_ATOMS: atom_id res chain seq x y z
N MET A 1 8.36 -9.58 -12.05
CA MET A 1 7.96 -9.05 -10.73
C MET A 1 7.35 -10.19 -9.92
N ASP A 2 7.86 -10.47 -8.72
CA ASP A 2 7.37 -11.56 -7.86
C ASP A 2 5.90 -11.31 -7.43
N PRO A 3 5.06 -12.34 -7.22
CA PRO A 3 3.69 -12.18 -6.73
C PRO A 3 3.57 -11.35 -5.44
N SER A 4 4.52 -11.42 -4.51
CA SER A 4 4.57 -10.57 -3.31
C SER A 4 4.70 -9.10 -3.69
N GLU A 5 5.60 -8.76 -4.60
CA GLU A 5 5.86 -7.37 -4.98
C GLU A 5 4.65 -6.76 -5.69
N ARG A 6 3.93 -7.55 -6.51
CA ARG A 6 2.64 -7.15 -7.09
C ARG A 6 1.58 -6.89 -6.01
N LEU A 7 1.53 -7.69 -4.94
CA LEU A 7 0.63 -7.46 -3.82
C LEU A 7 0.96 -6.18 -3.05
N LEU A 8 2.25 -5.91 -2.83
CA LEU A 8 2.70 -4.68 -2.17
C LEU A 8 2.32 -3.44 -2.99
N LEU A 9 2.55 -3.47 -4.31
CA LEU A 9 2.20 -2.36 -5.20
C LEU A 9 0.69 -2.11 -5.21
N ALA A 10 -0.11 -3.16 -5.44
CA ALA A 10 -1.57 -3.05 -5.44
C ALA A 10 -2.14 -2.56 -4.09
N ALA A 11 -1.50 -2.94 -2.98
CA ALA A 11 -1.87 -2.45 -1.65
C ALA A 11 -1.61 -0.94 -1.51
N LEU A 12 -0.46 -0.46 -1.99
CA LEU A 12 -0.11 0.96 -1.93
C LEU A 12 -1.00 1.82 -2.85
N GLU A 13 -1.27 1.36 -4.06
CA GLU A 13 -2.18 2.02 -5.01
C GLU A 13 -3.59 2.15 -4.42
N LEU A 14 -4.14 1.04 -3.92
CA LEU A 14 -5.49 1.05 -3.36
C LEU A 14 -5.57 1.89 -2.08
N LEU A 15 -4.49 1.93 -1.28
CA LEU A 15 -4.37 2.82 -0.13
C LEU A 15 -4.41 4.29 -0.55
N ALA A 16 -3.67 4.66 -1.61
CA ALA A 16 -3.65 6.02 -2.14
C ALA A 16 -5.01 6.43 -2.72
N GLU A 17 -5.71 5.51 -3.40
CA GLU A 17 -7.01 5.78 -4.02
C GLU A 17 -8.17 5.87 -3.01
N ARG A 18 -8.20 4.99 -2.01
CA ARG A 18 -9.40 4.77 -1.16
C ARG A 18 -9.15 4.92 0.34
N GLY A 19 -7.93 5.30 0.71
CA GLY A 19 -7.52 5.43 2.10
C GLY A 19 -7.49 4.09 2.84
N TYR A 20 -7.12 4.14 4.13
CA TYR A 20 -6.88 2.94 4.93
C TYR A 20 -8.11 2.04 5.00
N ARG A 21 -9.32 2.57 5.23
CA ARG A 21 -10.53 1.74 5.35
C ARG A 21 -10.91 1.07 4.03
N GLY A 22 -10.83 1.79 2.91
CA GLY A 22 -11.22 1.29 1.58
C GLY A 22 -10.26 0.27 0.96
N ALA A 23 -9.00 0.24 1.41
CA ALA A 23 -8.00 -0.71 0.91
C ALA A 23 -8.14 -2.11 1.53
N THR A 24 -9.13 -2.90 1.11
CA THR A 24 -9.38 -4.24 1.68
C THR A 24 -8.44 -5.29 1.09
N THR A 25 -8.05 -6.28 1.89
CA THR A 25 -7.19 -7.40 1.47
C THR A 25 -7.79 -8.20 0.32
N LYS A 26 -9.12 -8.36 0.32
CA LYS A 26 -9.89 -8.99 -0.76
C LYS A 26 -9.72 -8.27 -2.08
N GLU A 27 -9.84 -6.94 -2.08
CA GLU A 27 -9.70 -6.13 -3.30
C GLU A 27 -8.25 -6.12 -3.81
N ILE A 28 -7.28 -6.08 -2.89
CA ILE A 28 -5.85 -6.18 -3.24
C ILE A 28 -5.56 -7.52 -3.91
N ALA A 29 -5.98 -8.63 -3.29
CA ALA A 29 -5.81 -9.97 -3.85
C ALA A 29 -6.50 -10.10 -5.23
N ARG A 30 -7.72 -9.54 -5.36
CA ARG A 30 -8.47 -9.49 -6.62
C ARG A 30 -7.72 -8.73 -7.72
N ARG A 31 -7.14 -7.57 -7.43
CA ARG A 31 -6.35 -6.78 -8.41
C ARG A 31 -5.14 -7.55 -8.94
N VAL A 32 -4.49 -8.34 -8.08
CA VAL A 32 -3.32 -9.14 -8.48
C VAL A 32 -3.71 -10.45 -9.17
N GLY A 33 -4.96 -10.90 -9.01
CA GLY A 33 -5.46 -12.16 -9.56
C GLY A 33 -5.05 -13.37 -8.71
N VAL A 34 -4.98 -13.21 -7.39
CA VAL A 34 -4.63 -14.29 -6.46
C VAL A 34 -5.72 -14.51 -5.42
N ASN A 35 -5.72 -15.69 -4.80
CA ASN A 35 -6.59 -15.97 -3.66
C ASN A 35 -6.16 -15.11 -2.45
N GLU A 36 -7.13 -14.54 -1.73
CA GLU A 36 -6.90 -13.75 -0.52
C GLU A 36 -6.15 -14.55 0.57
N VAL A 37 -6.34 -15.87 0.62
CA VAL A 37 -5.58 -16.76 1.51
C VAL A 37 -4.07 -16.68 1.23
N THR A 38 -3.65 -16.51 -0.03
CA THR A 38 -2.22 -16.35 -0.38
C THR A 38 -1.63 -15.07 0.21
N LEU A 39 -2.41 -13.99 0.25
CA LEU A 39 -2.04 -12.74 0.90
C LEU A 39 -1.87 -12.95 2.40
N PHE A 40 -2.85 -13.59 3.06
CA PHE A 40 -2.76 -13.85 4.50
C PHE A 40 -1.61 -14.78 4.87
N ARG A 41 -1.31 -15.80 4.07
CA ARG A 41 -0.13 -16.67 4.29
C ARG A 41 1.20 -15.92 4.21
N ARG A 42 1.29 -14.90 3.35
CA ARG A 42 2.53 -14.12 3.15
C ARG A 42 2.71 -13.00 4.17
N PHE A 43 1.63 -12.32 4.53
CA PHE A 43 1.71 -11.07 5.30
C PHE A 43 1.00 -11.13 6.65
N GLY A 44 0.13 -12.10 6.90
CA GLY A 44 -0.60 -12.29 8.16
C GLY A 44 -1.75 -11.30 8.38
N SER A 45 -1.55 -10.01 8.09
CA SER A 45 -2.58 -8.98 8.28
C SER A 45 -2.50 -7.87 7.23
N LYS A 46 -3.60 -7.11 7.11
CA LYS A 46 -3.65 -5.89 6.29
C LYS A 46 -2.59 -4.87 6.72
N GLU A 47 -2.41 -4.69 8.02
CA GLU A 47 -1.45 -3.73 8.56
C GLU A 47 -0.01 -4.15 8.21
N ALA A 48 0.32 -5.44 8.38
CA ALA A 48 1.63 -5.96 8.03
C ALA A 48 1.91 -5.86 6.52
N LEU A 49 0.92 -6.13 5.66
CA LEU A 49 1.01 -5.92 4.22
C LEU A 49 1.29 -4.45 3.86
N LEU A 50 0.51 -3.52 4.42
CA LEU A 50 0.68 -2.09 4.14
C LEU A 50 2.00 -1.56 4.67
N ARG A 51 2.42 -2.01 5.87
CA ARG A 51 3.74 -1.68 6.43
C ARG A 51 4.86 -2.17 5.52
N ALA A 52 4.79 -3.41 5.05
CA ALA A 52 5.76 -3.95 4.10
C ALA A 52 5.78 -3.16 2.78
N ALA A 53 4.62 -2.73 2.28
CA ALA A 53 4.53 -1.94 1.06
C ALA A 53 5.17 -0.56 1.23
N LEU A 54 4.86 0.13 2.33
CA LEU A 54 5.47 1.42 2.67
C LEU A 54 6.98 1.26 2.82
N SER A 55 7.47 0.27 3.58
CA SER A 55 8.91 0.04 3.74
C SER A 55 9.62 -0.30 2.43
N ARG A 56 8.94 -0.98 1.49
CA ARG A 56 9.50 -1.37 0.20
C ARG A 56 9.65 -0.20 -0.77
N PHE A 57 8.67 0.70 -0.81
CA PHE A 57 8.56 1.74 -1.84
C PHE A 57 8.77 3.16 -1.34
N ILE A 58 8.58 3.41 -0.05
CA ILE A 58 8.79 4.71 0.58
C ILE A 58 10.08 4.63 1.40
N PRO A 59 11.15 5.32 0.98
CA PRO A 59 12.39 5.30 1.73
C PRO A 59 12.21 5.91 3.12
N ALA A 60 12.95 5.41 4.11
CA ALA A 60 13.01 6.04 5.42
C ALA A 60 13.39 7.52 5.29
N GLY A 61 12.82 8.38 6.14
CA GLY A 61 13.05 9.81 6.07
C GLY A 61 12.29 10.53 4.94
N PHE A 62 11.44 9.83 4.17
CA PHE A 62 10.79 10.44 3.00
C PHE A 62 9.89 11.61 3.38
N LEU A 63 9.09 11.47 4.43
CA LEU A 63 8.18 12.53 4.88
C LEU A 63 8.95 13.73 5.44
N GLU A 64 10.10 13.49 6.07
CA GLU A 64 10.99 14.50 6.64
C GLU A 64 11.70 15.31 5.55
N ARG A 65 11.97 14.68 4.39
CA ARG A 65 12.53 15.34 3.21
C ARG A 65 11.48 16.12 2.40
N LEU A 66 10.18 15.94 2.68
CA LEU A 66 9.17 16.74 1.99
C LEU A 66 9.35 18.23 2.35
N PRO A 67 9.36 19.13 1.35
CA PRO A 67 9.48 20.55 1.62
C PRO A 67 8.31 21.00 2.49
N ARG A 68 8.62 21.59 3.66
CA ARG A 68 7.62 22.04 4.65
C ARG A 68 6.67 23.12 4.14
N ARG A 69 6.89 23.67 2.94
CA ARG A 69 6.19 24.85 2.43
C ARG A 69 5.53 24.57 1.07
N ARG A 70 4.19 24.68 1.08
CA ARG A 70 3.23 24.54 -0.04
C ARG A 70 3.14 23.16 -0.69
N LEU A 71 2.38 22.30 -0.05
CA LEU A 71 1.61 21.28 -0.75
C LEU A 71 0.38 21.96 -1.40
N PRO A 72 0.27 22.00 -2.74
CA PRO A 72 -0.78 22.75 -3.44
C PRO A 72 -2.19 22.19 -3.27
N TRP A 73 -2.35 21.02 -2.64
CA TRP A 73 -3.62 20.30 -2.46
C TRP A 73 -4.53 20.84 -1.34
N ARG A 74 -4.35 22.09 -0.90
CA ARG A 74 -5.24 22.80 0.06
C ARG A 74 -6.27 23.72 -0.60
N ARG A 75 -6.66 23.44 -1.84
CA ARG A 75 -7.84 24.03 -2.46
C ARG A 75 -8.64 22.91 -3.09
N ALA A 76 -9.66 22.49 -2.33
CA ALA A 76 -10.86 21.88 -2.87
C ALA A 76 -11.57 22.87 -3.81
#